data_AF-A0A917QVF5-F1
#
_entry.id   AF-A0A917QVF5-F1
#
_cell.length_a   1.000
_cell.length_b   1.000
_cell.length_c   1.000
_cell.angle_alpha   90.00
_cell.angle_beta   90.00
_cell.angle_gamma   90.00
#
_symmetry.space_group_name_H-M   'P 1'
#
loop_
_entity.id
_entity.type
_entity.pdbx_description
1 polymer ?
#
loop_
_entity_poly.entity_id
_entity_poly.type
_entity_poly.pdbx_seq_one_letter_code
_entity_poly.pdbx_strand_id
1 'polypeptide(L)'
;MTEPRSRVRMSGKERREQLIRVSRTLFAEKGFDGTSIEEIAASARVSKPVVYEHFGGKEGIYAVVVDREMQRLLSLVAVALNAGHPRVRLERAALALLQYVEESSEGFRILVRDSHAASGTGTFASLISDIASQVEDVLADQFADRGYAPTLAPMYAQMLVGMVALTGQWWLDARKPDREEVAAHLVNLAWNGLTGLESRPTLTAASVRGIAAGPGLPAVAELRGPARPTEKELRDLEKLREKELKEQEKIRIREAREQEKARARDQREQEKLRREEEKLLAREQREREKLRAQEAKLAEERARQAQREAARRAKLAAERAERAQRAAGRVERVERIESVERVPLSEPAAHIELLQGQDVHVTEHSPGDDS
;
A
#
# COMPACT_ATOMS: atom_id res chain seq x y z
N MET A 1 -26.90 -21.73 27.49
CA MET A 1 -25.61 -21.19 27.98
C MET A 1 -24.85 -20.70 26.76
N THR A 2 -24.78 -19.39 26.55
CA THR A 2 -24.05 -18.77 25.43
C THR A 2 -22.59 -18.56 25.84
N GLU A 3 -21.67 -19.23 25.15
CA GLU A 3 -20.23 -19.05 25.36
C GLU A 3 -19.78 -17.61 25.07
N PRO A 4 -18.93 -17.02 25.92
CA PRO A 4 -18.36 -15.71 25.64
C PRO A 4 -17.33 -15.83 24.51
N ARG A 5 -17.65 -15.29 23.33
CA ARG A 5 -16.67 -15.08 22.25
C ARG A 5 -15.51 -14.25 22.78
N SER A 6 -14.33 -14.87 22.90
CA SER A 6 -13.06 -14.21 23.17
C SER A 6 -12.89 -13.01 22.23
N ARG A 7 -12.99 -11.78 22.75
CA ARG A 7 -12.67 -10.57 21.99
C ARG A 7 -11.17 -10.58 21.75
N VAL A 8 -10.77 -11.00 20.56
CA VAL A 8 -9.39 -10.87 20.06
C VAL A 8 -8.95 -9.42 20.31
N ARG A 9 -7.91 -9.26 21.12
CA ARG A 9 -7.38 -7.95 21.51
C ARG A 9 -6.65 -7.36 20.31
N MET A 10 -7.16 -6.25 19.77
CA MET A 10 -6.52 -5.54 18.66
C MET A 10 -5.07 -5.20 19.01
N SER A 11 -4.16 -5.40 18.04
CA SER A 11 -2.77 -4.96 18.13
C SER A 11 -2.66 -3.43 18.18
N GLY A 12 -1.53 -2.92 18.66
CA GLY A 12 -1.26 -1.47 18.68
C GLY A 12 -1.29 -0.82 17.29
N LYS A 13 -0.88 -1.55 16.25
CA LYS A 13 -0.95 -1.08 14.85
C LYS A 13 -2.38 -0.97 14.36
N GLU A 14 -3.20 -1.99 14.57
CA GLU A 14 -4.63 -1.96 14.21
C GLU A 14 -5.38 -0.86 14.97
N ARG A 15 -5.00 -0.63 16.23
CA ARG A 15 -5.54 0.46 17.04
C ARG A 15 -5.19 1.83 16.46
N ARG A 16 -3.91 2.04 16.10
CA ARG A 16 -3.45 3.28 15.47
C ARG A 16 -4.20 3.55 14.17
N GLU A 17 -4.36 2.54 13.32
CA GLU A 17 -5.13 2.65 12.07
C GLU A 17 -6.61 2.94 12.30
N GLN A 18 -7.22 2.35 13.34
CA GLN A 18 -8.60 2.65 13.70
C GLN A 18 -8.75 4.12 14.10
N LEU A 19 -7.84 4.64 14.91
CA LEU A 19 -7.84 6.04 15.34
C LEU A 19 -7.72 6.99 14.15
N ILE A 20 -6.79 6.72 13.22
CA ILE A 20 -6.64 7.52 11.98
C ILE A 20 -7.94 7.55 11.17
N ARG A 21 -8.58 6.40 10.95
CA ARG A 21 -9.83 6.31 10.19
C ARG A 21 -10.96 7.10 10.85
N VAL A 22 -11.15 6.92 12.16
CA VAL A 22 -12.20 7.63 12.92
C VAL A 22 -11.96 9.14 12.92
N SER A 23 -10.72 9.56 13.14
CA SER A 23 -10.34 10.97 13.12
C SER A 23 -10.54 11.59 11.75
N ARG A 24 -10.22 10.87 10.65
CA ARG A 24 -10.47 11.36 9.30
C ARG A 24 -11.94 11.70 9.08
N THR A 25 -12.86 10.81 9.43
CA THR A 25 -14.30 11.09 9.30
C THR A 25 -14.71 12.32 10.11
N LEU A 26 -14.32 12.39 11.39
CA LEU A 26 -14.67 13.52 12.26
C LEU A 26 -14.11 14.86 11.75
N PHE A 27 -12.84 14.87 11.33
CA PHE A 27 -12.22 16.07 10.75
C PHE A 27 -12.86 16.48 9.43
N ALA A 28 -13.24 15.54 8.58
CA ALA A 28 -13.93 15.85 7.33
C ALA A 28 -15.30 16.51 7.57
N GLU A 29 -16.05 16.02 8.57
CA GLU A 29 -17.38 16.54 8.92
C GLU A 29 -17.29 17.90 9.62
N LYS A 30 -16.51 17.99 10.70
CA LYS A 30 -16.52 19.11 11.65
C LYS A 30 -15.34 20.08 11.51
N GLY A 31 -14.34 19.74 10.72
CA GLY A 31 -13.07 20.48 10.66
C GLY A 31 -12.18 20.22 11.88
N PHE A 32 -10.97 20.79 11.87
CA PHE A 32 -10.01 20.64 12.97
C PHE A 32 -10.52 21.25 14.29
N ASP A 33 -11.03 22.47 14.22
CA ASP A 33 -11.50 23.21 15.41
C ASP A 33 -12.78 22.62 16.00
N GLY A 34 -13.67 22.08 15.15
CA GLY A 34 -14.92 21.45 15.57
C GLY A 34 -14.79 20.01 16.10
N THR A 35 -13.59 19.42 16.07
CA THR A 35 -13.34 18.05 16.54
C THR A 35 -12.54 18.06 17.85
N SER A 36 -12.93 17.23 18.82
CA SER A 36 -12.22 17.08 20.10
C SER A 36 -11.61 15.68 20.29
N ILE A 37 -10.61 15.58 21.17
CA ILE A 37 -9.98 14.28 21.50
C ILE A 37 -10.98 13.35 22.20
N GLU A 38 -11.86 13.92 23.01
CA GLU A 38 -12.99 13.27 23.67
C GLU A 38 -13.85 12.53 22.65
N GLU A 39 -14.25 13.21 21.59
CA GLU A 39 -15.10 12.67 20.52
C GLU A 39 -14.37 11.59 19.72
N ILE A 40 -13.09 11.79 19.41
CA ILE A 40 -12.26 10.80 18.72
C ILE A 40 -12.15 9.53 19.57
N ALA A 41 -11.84 9.66 20.85
CA ALA A 41 -11.69 8.54 21.77
C ALA A 41 -13.01 7.77 21.94
N ALA A 42 -14.13 8.50 22.12
CA ALA A 42 -15.46 7.93 22.23
C ALA A 42 -15.84 7.15 20.96
N SER A 43 -15.64 7.76 19.78
CA SER A 43 -15.95 7.16 18.48
C SER A 43 -15.10 5.93 18.18
N ALA A 44 -13.83 5.94 18.60
CA ALA A 44 -12.93 4.79 18.47
C ALA A 44 -13.12 3.73 19.58
N ARG A 45 -13.97 4.00 20.58
CA ARG A 45 -14.18 3.16 21.78
C ARG A 45 -12.88 2.88 22.53
N VAL A 46 -12.12 3.94 22.80
CA VAL A 46 -10.88 3.93 23.58
C VAL A 46 -10.92 5.01 24.65
N SER A 47 -9.99 4.96 25.61
CA SER A 47 -9.80 6.04 26.57
C SER A 47 -8.93 7.15 25.97
N LYS A 48 -9.09 8.40 26.45
CA LYS A 48 -8.28 9.55 25.99
C LYS A 48 -6.76 9.31 26.05
N PRO A 49 -6.20 8.69 27.12
CA PRO A 49 -4.77 8.42 27.18
C PRO A 49 -4.23 7.62 25.99
N VAL A 50 -5.03 6.73 25.40
CA VAL A 50 -4.63 5.95 24.22
C VAL A 50 -4.42 6.85 22.99
N VAL A 51 -5.23 7.90 22.83
CA VAL A 51 -5.06 8.87 21.74
C VAL A 51 -3.76 9.67 21.93
N TYR A 52 -3.51 10.13 23.15
CA TYR A 52 -2.28 10.83 23.50
C TYR A 52 -1.03 9.95 23.36
N GLU A 53 -1.10 8.68 23.76
CA GLU A 53 0.01 7.72 23.61
C GLU A 53 0.40 7.52 22.15
N HIS A 54 -0.58 7.42 21.25
CA HIS A 54 -0.31 7.17 19.83
C HIS A 54 0.06 8.40 19.01
N PHE A 55 -0.46 9.58 19.39
CA PHE A 55 -0.38 10.78 18.53
C PHE A 55 0.01 12.06 19.26
N GLY A 56 0.18 12.05 20.58
CA GLY A 56 0.56 13.23 21.35
C GLY A 56 -0.51 14.32 21.48
N GLY A 57 -1.67 14.17 20.84
CA GLY A 57 -2.77 15.14 20.91
C GLY A 57 -3.59 15.20 19.63
N LYS A 58 -4.44 16.24 19.52
CA LYS A 58 -5.32 16.48 18.37
C LYS A 58 -4.50 16.86 17.13
N GLU A 59 -3.52 17.74 17.34
CA GLU A 59 -2.59 18.26 16.33
C GLU A 59 -1.81 17.12 15.69
N GLY A 60 -1.29 16.18 16.49
CA GLY A 60 -0.51 15.07 15.97
C GLY A 60 -1.35 14.04 15.20
N ILE A 61 -2.59 13.74 15.63
CA ILE A 61 -3.45 12.85 14.84
C ILE A 61 -3.92 13.54 13.55
N TYR A 62 -4.16 14.85 13.60
CA TYR A 62 -4.53 15.64 12.42
C TYR A 62 -3.41 15.67 11.39
N ALA A 63 -2.17 15.98 11.83
CA ALA A 63 -0.98 15.97 11.01
C ALA A 63 -0.79 14.60 10.30
N VAL A 64 -0.99 13.50 11.01
CA VAL A 64 -0.89 12.14 10.42
C VAL A 64 -1.99 11.89 9.38
N VAL A 65 -3.21 12.39 9.60
CA VAL A 65 -4.31 12.27 8.62
C VAL A 65 -3.97 13.09 7.37
N VAL A 66 -3.58 14.35 7.53
CA VAL A 66 -3.22 15.25 6.41
C VAL A 66 -2.05 14.69 5.61
N ASP A 67 -0.96 14.30 6.25
CA ASP A 67 0.23 13.73 5.60
C ASP A 67 -0.14 12.48 4.77
N ARG A 68 -0.99 11.60 5.30
CA ARG A 68 -1.44 10.41 4.57
C ARG A 68 -2.24 10.75 3.32
N GLU A 69 -3.17 11.71 3.42
CA GLU A 69 -3.99 12.12 2.27
C GLU A 69 -3.16 12.91 1.24
N MET A 70 -2.20 13.73 1.69
CA MET A 70 -1.22 14.39 0.82
C MET A 70 -0.37 13.38 0.06
N GLN A 71 0.25 12.42 0.75
CA GLN A 71 1.08 11.37 0.14
C GLN A 71 0.29 10.54 -0.85
N ARG A 72 -0.97 10.22 -0.53
CA ARG A 72 -1.86 9.50 -1.45
C ARG A 72 -2.09 10.30 -2.74
N LEU A 73 -2.44 11.59 -2.63
CA LEU A 73 -2.70 12.42 -3.80
C LEU A 73 -1.42 12.66 -4.63
N LEU A 74 -0.29 12.95 -3.99
CA LEU A 74 1.02 13.08 -4.66
C LEU A 74 1.40 11.80 -5.41
N SER A 75 1.17 10.62 -4.81
CA SER A 75 1.45 9.33 -5.45
C SER A 75 0.58 9.11 -6.68
N LEU A 76 -0.71 9.47 -6.63
CA LEU A 76 -1.62 9.36 -7.76
C LEU A 76 -1.18 10.26 -8.93
N VAL A 77 -0.78 11.50 -8.63
CA VAL A 77 -0.26 12.43 -9.65
C VAL A 77 1.05 11.92 -10.25
N ALA A 78 2.00 11.46 -9.43
CA ALA A 78 3.28 10.94 -9.92
C ALA A 78 3.09 9.77 -10.89
N VAL A 79 2.17 8.85 -10.59
CA VAL A 79 1.81 7.74 -11.49
C VAL A 79 1.17 8.24 -12.79
N ALA A 80 0.29 9.23 -12.72
CA ALA A 80 -0.35 9.81 -13.90
C ALA A 80 0.65 10.52 -14.83
N LEU A 81 1.62 11.25 -14.26
CA LEU A 81 2.63 12.00 -15.01
C LEU A 81 3.68 11.10 -15.70
N ASN A 82 3.84 9.85 -15.24
CA ASN A 82 4.74 8.87 -15.87
C ASN A 82 4.17 8.22 -17.15
N ALA A 83 3.01 8.67 -17.64
CA ALA A 83 2.45 8.19 -18.90
C ALA A 83 3.28 8.66 -20.11
N GLY A 84 3.16 7.98 -21.26
CA GLY A 84 3.90 8.34 -22.47
C GLY A 84 3.55 9.74 -23.00
N HIS A 85 2.54 9.80 -23.88
CA HIS A 85 2.17 11.02 -24.60
C HIS A 85 1.66 12.14 -23.65
N PRO A 86 2.04 13.43 -23.84
CA PRO A 86 1.65 14.53 -22.95
C PRO A 86 0.15 14.68 -22.72
N ARG A 87 -0.66 14.50 -23.77
CA ARG A 87 -2.13 14.50 -23.66
C ARG A 87 -2.64 13.42 -22.70
N VAL A 88 -2.06 12.23 -22.76
CA VAL A 88 -2.46 11.09 -21.92
C VAL A 88 -2.07 11.34 -20.47
N ARG A 89 -0.93 12.03 -20.21
CA ARG A 89 -0.56 12.48 -18.86
C ARG A 89 -1.64 13.41 -18.27
N LEU A 90 -2.09 14.38 -19.06
CA LEU A 90 -3.13 15.33 -18.67
C LEU A 90 -4.47 14.63 -18.39
N GLU A 91 -4.89 13.72 -19.28
CA GLU A 91 -6.10 12.91 -19.11
C GLU A 91 -6.04 12.06 -17.83
N ARG A 92 -4.92 11.36 -17.60
CA ARG A 92 -4.73 10.56 -16.40
C ARG A 92 -4.67 11.39 -15.13
N ALA A 93 -4.04 12.56 -15.16
CA ALA A 93 -3.94 13.43 -13.99
C ALA A 93 -5.33 13.97 -13.59
N ALA A 94 -6.12 14.42 -14.57
CA ALA A 94 -7.48 14.88 -14.33
C ALA A 94 -8.38 13.76 -13.79
N LEU A 95 -8.37 12.59 -14.42
CA LEU A 95 -9.13 11.42 -13.96
C LEU A 95 -8.70 10.96 -12.57
N ALA A 96 -7.40 10.89 -12.30
CA ALA A 96 -6.87 10.45 -11.01
C ALA A 96 -7.30 11.38 -9.86
N LEU A 97 -7.26 12.70 -10.07
CA LEU A 97 -7.76 13.63 -9.06
C LEU A 97 -9.27 13.42 -8.85
N LEU A 98 -10.07 13.43 -9.92
CA LEU A 98 -11.52 13.34 -9.76
C LEU A 98 -11.95 11.99 -9.18
N GLN A 99 -11.28 10.89 -9.53
CA GLN A 99 -11.47 9.59 -8.90
C GLN A 99 -11.14 9.64 -7.40
N TYR A 100 -10.04 10.32 -7.01
CA TYR A 100 -9.72 10.51 -5.60
C TYR A 100 -10.81 11.33 -4.87
N VAL A 101 -11.33 12.39 -5.49
CA VAL A 101 -12.43 13.19 -4.94
C VAL A 101 -13.70 12.35 -4.75
N GLU A 102 -13.98 11.43 -5.67
CA GLU A 102 -15.12 10.51 -5.64
C GLU A 102 -14.96 9.43 -4.55
N GLU A 103 -13.85 8.70 -4.54
CA GLU A 103 -13.61 7.57 -3.63
C GLU A 103 -13.24 8.01 -2.21
N SER A 104 -12.62 9.17 -2.06
CA SER A 104 -12.03 9.68 -0.80
C SER A 104 -12.46 11.11 -0.51
N SER A 105 -13.76 11.39 -0.63
CA SER A 105 -14.33 12.73 -0.41
C SER A 105 -14.01 13.32 0.97
N GLU A 106 -13.90 12.49 2.01
CA GLU A 106 -13.47 12.91 3.34
C GLU A 106 -12.04 13.46 3.32
N GLY A 107 -11.10 12.71 2.74
CA GLY A 107 -9.69 13.08 2.67
C GLY A 107 -9.49 14.36 1.86
N PHE A 108 -10.12 14.46 0.69
CA PHE A 108 -10.05 15.67 -0.12
C PHE A 108 -10.68 16.89 0.58
N ARG A 109 -11.80 16.72 1.29
CA ARG A 109 -12.42 17.81 2.06
C ARG A 109 -11.50 18.33 3.17
N ILE A 110 -10.79 17.44 3.87
CA ILE A 110 -9.79 17.82 4.88
C ILE A 110 -8.67 18.64 4.24
N LEU A 111 -8.14 18.17 3.10
CA LEU A 111 -7.08 18.87 2.39
C LEU A 111 -7.51 20.27 1.95
N VAL A 112 -8.73 20.44 1.44
CA VAL A 112 -9.24 21.72 0.93
C VAL A 112 -9.66 22.70 2.04
N ARG A 113 -10.22 22.23 3.15
CA ARG A 113 -10.82 23.09 4.17
C ARG A 113 -9.79 23.88 5.00
N ASP A 114 -8.61 23.32 5.27
CA ASP A 114 -7.74 23.85 6.32
C ASP A 114 -6.31 24.09 5.87
N SER A 115 -5.97 25.38 5.74
CA SER A 115 -4.62 25.92 5.72
C SER A 115 -4.19 26.35 7.12
N HIS A 116 -4.38 25.50 8.13
CA HIS A 116 -3.92 25.78 9.50
C HIS A 116 -2.42 25.50 9.64
N ALA A 117 -1.62 26.56 9.51
CA ALA A 117 -0.16 26.54 9.65
C ALA A 117 0.34 26.09 11.05
N ALA A 118 -0.56 26.04 12.05
CA ALA A 118 -0.22 25.71 13.44
C ALA A 118 0.28 24.27 13.66
N SER A 119 0.01 23.35 12.72
CA SER A 119 0.39 21.94 12.83
C SER A 119 1.72 21.60 12.14
N GLY A 120 2.43 22.58 11.55
CA GLY A 120 3.73 22.39 10.90
C GLY A 120 3.74 21.41 9.71
N THR A 121 2.56 20.91 9.33
CA THR A 121 2.32 19.97 8.23
C THR A 121 1.62 20.72 7.10
N GLY A 122 1.87 20.28 5.85
CA GLY A 122 1.55 21.02 4.63
C GLY A 122 0.10 21.52 4.56
N THR A 123 -0.07 22.69 3.96
CA THR A 123 -1.38 23.26 3.65
C THR A 123 -1.85 22.79 2.27
N PHE A 124 -3.13 22.98 1.94
CA PHE A 124 -3.61 22.77 0.56
C PHE A 124 -2.76 23.53 -0.47
N ALA A 125 -2.36 24.76 -0.12
CA ALA A 125 -1.51 25.58 -0.96
C ALA A 125 -0.12 24.97 -1.16
N SER A 126 0.50 24.40 -0.12
CA SER A 126 1.78 23.71 -0.28
C SER A 126 1.64 22.43 -1.10
N LEU A 127 0.55 21.67 -0.91
CA LEU A 127 0.26 20.50 -1.74
C LEU A 127 0.11 20.87 -3.22
N ILE A 128 -0.62 21.95 -3.53
CA ILE A 128 -0.72 22.49 -4.89
C ILE A 128 0.66 22.87 -5.42
N SER A 129 1.49 23.55 -4.63
CA SER A 129 2.85 23.92 -5.04
C SER A 129 3.76 22.71 -5.28
N ASP A 130 3.66 21.67 -4.45
CA ASP A 130 4.43 20.42 -4.60
C ASP A 130 4.01 19.68 -5.87
N ILE A 131 2.71 19.62 -6.16
CA ILE A 131 2.17 19.06 -7.39
C ILE A 131 2.60 19.91 -8.60
N ALA A 132 2.54 21.23 -8.49
CA ALA A 132 2.97 22.16 -9.55
C ALA A 132 4.45 21.99 -9.87
N SER A 133 5.29 21.75 -8.86
CA SER A 133 6.72 21.48 -9.05
C SER A 133 6.95 20.20 -9.87
N GLN A 134 6.20 19.12 -9.62
CA GLN A 134 6.28 17.90 -10.43
C GLN A 134 5.81 18.11 -11.88
N VAL A 135 4.81 18.97 -12.08
CA VAL A 135 4.31 19.32 -13.42
C VAL A 135 5.27 20.25 -14.15
N GLU A 136 5.95 21.15 -13.42
CA GLU A 136 6.96 22.06 -13.95
C GLU A 136 8.09 21.29 -14.63
N ASP A 137 8.64 20.27 -13.97
CA ASP A 137 9.72 19.44 -14.53
C ASP A 137 9.33 18.88 -15.90
N VAL A 138 8.10 18.36 -16.02
CA VAL A 138 7.57 17.83 -17.29
C VAL A 138 7.36 18.93 -18.33
N LEU A 139 6.86 20.11 -17.93
CA LEU A 139 6.59 21.21 -18.85
C LEU A 139 7.87 21.89 -19.33
N ALA A 140 8.88 22.02 -18.49
CA ALA A 140 10.16 22.64 -18.83
C ALA A 140 10.83 21.91 -20.00
N ASP A 141 10.86 20.58 -19.96
CA ASP A 141 11.36 19.74 -21.05
C ASP A 141 10.55 19.96 -22.34
N GLN A 142 9.22 19.94 -22.25
CA GLN A 142 8.35 20.14 -23.41
C GLN A 142 8.45 21.55 -24.02
N PHE A 143 8.70 22.57 -23.18
CA PHE A 143 8.87 23.95 -23.63
C PHE A 143 10.19 24.10 -24.36
N ALA A 144 11.27 23.53 -23.82
CA ALA A 144 12.58 23.53 -24.46
C ALA A 144 12.51 22.87 -25.85
N ASP A 145 11.89 21.69 -25.96
CA ASP A 145 11.74 20.94 -27.21
C ASP A 145 10.96 21.70 -28.30
N ARG A 146 10.04 22.60 -27.88
CA ARG A 146 9.15 23.34 -28.78
C ARG A 146 9.55 24.80 -28.98
N GLY A 147 10.70 25.22 -28.44
CA GLY A 147 11.23 26.59 -28.58
C GLY A 147 10.51 27.64 -27.73
N TYR A 148 9.77 27.23 -26.70
CA TYR A 148 9.23 28.13 -25.67
C TYR A 148 10.26 28.35 -24.56
N ALA A 149 10.14 29.46 -23.81
CA ALA A 149 11.03 29.75 -22.70
C ALA A 149 10.74 28.82 -21.50
N PRO A 150 11.67 27.91 -21.12
CA PRO A 150 11.43 26.96 -20.02
C PRO A 150 11.24 27.65 -18.67
N THR A 151 11.78 28.86 -18.49
CA THR A 151 11.60 29.69 -17.29
C THR A 151 10.14 30.08 -17.01
N LEU A 152 9.25 29.91 -17.99
CA LEU A 152 7.82 30.13 -17.82
C LEU A 152 7.08 28.87 -17.35
N ALA A 153 7.69 27.68 -17.42
CA ALA A 153 7.08 26.42 -17.01
C ALA A 153 6.48 26.44 -15.58
N PRO A 154 7.12 27.02 -14.54
CA PRO A 154 6.51 27.10 -13.20
C PRO A 154 5.15 27.80 -13.22
N MET A 155 5.03 28.89 -13.97
CA MET A 155 3.80 29.66 -14.09
C MET A 155 2.70 28.84 -14.78
N TYR A 156 3.03 28.13 -15.86
CA TYR A 156 2.08 27.27 -16.56
C TYR A 156 1.67 26.04 -15.75
N ALA A 157 2.61 25.45 -15.00
CA ALA A 157 2.31 24.37 -14.07
C ALA A 157 1.30 24.84 -13.01
N GLN A 158 1.53 26.02 -12.41
CA GLN A 158 0.60 26.62 -11.44
C GLN A 158 -0.81 26.83 -12.04
N MET A 159 -0.90 27.31 -13.28
CA MET A 159 -2.18 27.52 -13.96
C MET A 159 -2.93 26.20 -14.20
N LEU A 160 -2.23 25.15 -14.66
CA LEU A 160 -2.84 23.85 -14.92
C LEU A 160 -3.26 23.14 -13.62
N VAL A 161 -2.38 23.10 -12.63
CA VAL A 161 -2.68 22.49 -11.33
C VAL A 161 -3.82 23.23 -10.65
N GLY A 162 -3.81 24.57 -10.68
CA GLY A 162 -4.90 25.38 -10.14
C GLY A 162 -6.24 25.09 -10.83
N MET A 163 -6.26 25.01 -12.16
CA MET A 163 -7.47 24.66 -12.92
C MET A 163 -8.04 23.32 -12.47
N VAL A 164 -7.20 22.27 -12.41
CA VAL A 164 -7.64 20.92 -12.05
C VAL A 164 -8.06 20.84 -10.57
N ALA A 165 -7.29 21.43 -9.66
CA ALA A 165 -7.57 21.42 -8.23
C ALA A 165 -8.85 22.18 -7.88
N LEU A 166 -9.05 23.38 -8.43
CA LEU A 166 -10.24 24.20 -8.16
C LEU A 166 -11.50 23.59 -8.79
N THR A 167 -11.40 22.99 -9.97
CA THR A 167 -12.53 22.23 -10.54
C THR A 167 -12.85 21.00 -9.70
N GLY A 168 -11.84 20.28 -9.20
CA GLY A 168 -12.05 19.16 -8.27
C GLY A 168 -12.74 19.61 -6.97
N GLN A 169 -12.36 20.77 -6.43
CA GLN A 169 -13.02 21.40 -5.29
C GLN A 169 -14.49 21.73 -5.56
N TRP A 170 -14.81 22.34 -6.70
CA TRP A 170 -16.20 22.57 -7.08
C TRP A 170 -16.98 21.26 -7.27
N TRP A 171 -16.37 20.27 -7.91
CA TRP A 171 -17.01 18.99 -8.22
C TRP A 171 -17.21 18.10 -6.98
N LEU A 172 -16.46 18.34 -5.90
CA LEU A 172 -16.66 17.72 -4.58
C LEU A 172 -18.12 17.82 -4.12
N ASP A 173 -18.73 18.99 -4.34
CA ASP A 173 -20.11 19.26 -3.91
C ASP A 173 -21.11 19.10 -5.06
N ALA A 174 -20.76 19.50 -6.28
CA ALA A 174 -21.70 19.47 -7.41
C ALA A 174 -22.04 18.05 -7.89
N ARG A 175 -21.05 17.14 -7.95
CA ARG A 175 -21.17 15.74 -8.40
C ARG A 175 -21.82 15.50 -9.78
N LYS A 176 -22.10 16.57 -10.52
CA LYS A 176 -22.63 16.58 -11.89
C LYS A 176 -21.93 17.67 -12.71
N PRO A 177 -21.53 17.41 -13.95
CA PRO A 177 -21.65 16.13 -14.68
C PRO A 177 -20.77 15.02 -14.10
N ASP A 178 -20.79 13.82 -14.68
CA ASP A 178 -19.98 12.70 -14.18
C ASP A 178 -18.47 12.97 -14.29
N ARG A 179 -17.68 12.12 -13.65
CA ARG A 179 -16.23 12.28 -13.55
C ARG A 179 -15.58 12.37 -14.93
N GLU A 180 -15.95 11.47 -15.83
CA GLU A 180 -15.40 11.36 -17.17
C GLU A 180 -15.71 12.59 -18.01
N GLU A 181 -16.93 13.12 -17.92
CA GLU A 181 -17.34 14.34 -18.62
C GLU A 181 -16.59 15.58 -18.09
N VAL A 182 -16.47 15.73 -16.76
CA VAL A 182 -15.66 16.80 -16.16
C VAL A 182 -14.20 16.71 -16.60
N ALA A 183 -13.62 15.51 -16.57
CA ALA A 183 -12.24 15.28 -17.03
C ALA A 183 -12.08 15.64 -18.51
N ALA A 184 -13.01 15.23 -19.37
CA ALA A 184 -12.99 15.53 -20.79
C ALA A 184 -13.00 17.04 -21.05
N HIS A 185 -13.84 17.80 -20.35
CA HIS A 185 -13.89 19.26 -20.49
C HIS A 185 -12.62 19.95 -19.98
N LEU A 186 -12.07 19.52 -18.84
CA LEU A 186 -10.80 20.01 -18.31
C LEU A 186 -9.65 19.80 -19.30
N VAL A 187 -9.50 18.55 -19.77
CA VAL A 187 -8.47 18.17 -20.72
C VAL A 187 -8.64 18.93 -22.03
N ASN A 188 -9.88 19.05 -22.53
CA ASN A 188 -10.13 19.77 -23.78
C ASN A 188 -9.73 21.24 -23.68
N LEU A 189 -10.05 21.93 -22.58
CA LEU A 189 -9.66 23.32 -22.38
C LEU A 189 -8.13 23.46 -22.30
N ALA A 190 -7.50 22.68 -21.44
CA ALA A 190 -6.05 22.75 -21.21
C ALA A 190 -5.26 22.32 -22.46
N TRP A 191 -5.65 21.24 -23.14
CA TRP A 191 -4.97 20.76 -24.34
C TRP A 191 -5.03 21.78 -25.48
N ASN A 192 -6.24 22.27 -25.82
CA ASN A 192 -6.37 23.23 -26.91
C ASN A 192 -5.65 24.56 -26.60
N GLY A 193 -5.67 25.01 -25.34
CA GLY A 193 -4.91 26.18 -24.88
C GLY A 193 -3.39 25.99 -25.02
N LEU A 194 -2.86 24.85 -24.56
CA LEU A 194 -1.43 24.54 -24.63
C LEU A 194 -0.92 24.32 -26.06
N THR A 195 -1.75 23.74 -26.94
CA THR A 195 -1.36 23.54 -28.34
C THR A 195 -1.34 24.84 -29.15
N GLY A 196 -2.09 25.86 -28.71
CA GLY A 196 -2.20 27.15 -29.38
C GLY A 196 -1.31 28.25 -28.80
N LEU A 197 -0.30 27.91 -27.98
CA LEU A 197 0.52 28.93 -27.32
C LEU A 197 1.35 29.74 -28.31
N GLU A 198 1.27 31.05 -28.18
CA GLU A 198 2.20 31.99 -28.83
C GLU A 198 3.51 32.03 -28.05
N SER A 199 4.66 32.11 -28.73
CA SER A 199 5.96 32.19 -28.05
C SER A 199 6.16 33.49 -27.28
N ARG A 200 5.42 34.55 -27.65
CA ARG A 200 5.44 35.87 -27.00
C ARG A 200 4.02 36.45 -26.98
N PRO A 201 3.15 35.96 -26.08
CA PRO A 201 1.78 36.44 -26.01
C PRO A 201 1.76 37.92 -25.64
N THR A 202 0.87 38.70 -26.26
CA THR A 202 0.68 40.12 -25.95
C THR A 202 -0.79 40.41 -25.66
N LEU A 203 -1.03 41.31 -24.71
CA LEU A 203 -2.39 41.80 -24.46
C LEU A 203 -2.76 42.82 -25.54
N THR A 204 -4.03 42.82 -25.96
CA THR A 204 -4.50 43.83 -26.92
C THR A 204 -4.45 45.22 -26.28
N ALA A 205 -4.12 46.23 -27.09
CA ALA A 205 -4.04 47.62 -26.61
C ALA A 205 -5.40 48.15 -26.09
N ALA A 206 -6.52 47.60 -26.59
CA ALA A 206 -7.86 47.91 -26.08
C ALA A 206 -8.06 47.39 -24.64
N SER A 207 -7.58 46.18 -24.34
CA SER A 207 -7.65 45.59 -23.00
C SER A 207 -6.89 46.40 -21.95
N VAL A 208 -5.70 46.91 -22.30
CA VAL A 208 -4.86 47.69 -21.37
C VAL A 208 -5.46 49.07 -21.10
N ARG A 209 -6.10 49.70 -22.10
CA ARG A 209 -6.72 51.04 -21.94
C ARG A 209 -7.99 51.02 -21.11
N GLY A 210 -8.83 49.98 -21.22
CA GLY A 210 -10.11 49.89 -20.50
C GLY A 210 -9.96 49.78 -18.97
N ILE A 211 -8.88 49.19 -18.48
CA ILE A 211 -8.61 49.06 -17.03
C ILE A 211 -8.14 50.39 -16.43
N ALA A 212 -7.43 51.21 -17.21
CA ALA A 212 -6.97 52.53 -16.78
C ALA A 212 -8.09 53.60 -16.78
N ALA A 213 -9.21 53.33 -17.44
CA ALA A 213 -10.33 54.26 -17.64
C ALA A 213 -11.63 53.75 -16.98
N GLY A 214 -11.62 53.57 -15.66
CA GLY A 214 -12.85 53.35 -14.89
C GLY A 214 -13.70 54.62 -14.75
N PRO A 215 -15.04 54.52 -14.55
CA PRO A 215 -15.93 55.67 -14.46
C PRO A 215 -15.67 56.46 -13.17
N GLY A 216 -15.29 57.74 -13.32
CA GLY A 216 -15.47 58.79 -12.31
C GLY A 216 -15.08 58.44 -10.87
N LEU A 217 -13.83 58.06 -10.62
CA LEU A 217 -13.23 58.35 -9.32
C LEU A 217 -13.05 59.87 -9.25
N PRO A 218 -13.46 60.57 -8.16
CA PRO A 218 -13.25 62.00 -8.03
C PRO A 218 -11.77 62.28 -8.28
N ALA A 219 -11.49 63.31 -9.09
CA ALA A 219 -10.14 63.74 -9.43
C ALA A 219 -9.29 63.68 -8.17
N VAL A 220 -8.34 62.73 -8.15
CA VAL A 220 -7.38 62.58 -7.06
C VAL A 220 -6.60 63.89 -7.07
N ALA A 221 -7.01 64.80 -6.21
CA ALA A 221 -6.29 66.02 -5.94
C ALA A 221 -4.86 65.62 -5.63
N GLU A 222 -3.96 65.94 -6.56
CA GLU A 222 -2.51 65.93 -6.45
C GLU A 222 -1.96 65.15 -5.25
N LEU A 223 -2.13 63.82 -5.24
CA LEU A 223 -1.18 62.98 -4.53
C LEU A 223 0.09 63.03 -5.38
N ARG A 224 0.90 64.06 -5.12
CA ARG A 224 2.34 64.00 -5.36
C ARG A 224 2.77 62.63 -4.83
N GLY A 225 3.02 61.68 -5.73
CA GLY A 225 3.72 60.46 -5.36
C GLY A 225 4.99 60.87 -4.59
N PRO A 226 5.45 60.07 -3.62
CA PRO A 226 6.63 60.42 -2.83
C PRO A 226 7.73 60.87 -3.80
N ALA A 227 8.35 62.00 -3.49
CA ALA A 227 9.41 62.58 -4.32
C ALA A 227 10.37 61.47 -4.75
N ARG A 228 10.83 61.49 -6.01
CA ARG A 228 11.83 60.50 -6.46
C ARG A 228 12.94 60.45 -5.41
N PRO A 229 13.27 59.27 -4.86
CA PRO A 229 14.28 59.16 -3.83
C PRO A 229 15.55 59.86 -4.30
N THR A 230 16.09 60.71 -3.45
CA THR A 230 17.39 61.33 -3.68
C THR A 230 18.46 60.25 -3.83
N GLU A 231 19.57 60.56 -4.51
CA GLU A 231 20.67 59.60 -4.72
C GLU A 231 21.20 59.02 -3.40
N LYS A 232 21.09 59.77 -2.31
CA LYS A 232 21.42 59.32 -0.95
C LYS A 232 20.44 58.26 -0.44
N GLU A 233 19.14 58.47 -0.61
CA GLU A 233 18.09 57.53 -0.19
C GLU A 233 18.17 56.21 -0.98
N LEU A 234 18.50 56.28 -2.28
CA LEU A 234 18.77 55.09 -3.09
C LEU A 234 19.94 54.26 -2.55
N ARG A 235 21.06 54.91 -2.21
CA ARG A 235 22.24 54.23 -1.63
C ARG A 235 21.93 53.62 -0.26
N ASP A 236 21.10 54.27 0.56
CA ASP A 236 20.71 53.75 1.87
C ASP A 236 19.75 52.56 1.75
N LEU A 237 18.84 52.57 0.77
CA LEU A 237 17.97 51.44 0.44
C LEU A 237 18.75 50.25 -0.13
N GLU A 238 19.75 50.48 -0.98
CA GLU A 238 20.64 49.43 -1.50
C GLU A 238 21.40 48.74 -0.37
N LYS A 239 21.94 49.51 0.59
CA LYS A 239 22.62 48.97 1.78
C LYS A 239 21.67 48.17 2.67
N LEU A 240 20.43 48.64 2.85
CA LEU A 240 19.42 47.94 3.64
C LEU A 240 19.07 46.60 2.97
N ARG A 241 18.87 46.60 1.66
CA ARG A 241 18.59 45.40 0.86
C ARG A 241 19.75 44.41 0.88
N GLU A 242 20.99 44.88 0.81
CA GLU A 242 22.18 44.02 0.93
C GLU A 242 22.27 43.38 2.33
N LYS A 243 21.91 44.13 3.37
CA LYS A 243 21.85 43.62 4.75
C LYS A 243 20.75 42.57 4.93
N GLU A 244 19.56 42.81 4.37
CA GLU A 244 18.44 41.86 4.38
C GLU A 244 18.79 40.58 3.62
N LEU A 245 19.43 40.69 2.46
CA LEU A 245 19.88 39.52 1.69
C LEU A 245 20.88 38.68 2.49
N LYS A 246 21.82 39.30 3.20
CA LYS A 246 22.78 38.61 4.07
C LYS A 246 22.11 37.94 5.27
N GLU A 247 21.09 38.55 5.86
CA GLU A 247 20.27 37.94 6.93
C GLU A 247 19.48 36.73 6.40
N GLN A 248 18.82 36.88 5.26
CA GLN A 248 18.08 35.79 4.61
C GLN A 248 18.98 34.61 4.22
N GLU A 249 20.21 34.89 3.74
CA GLU A 249 21.18 33.85 3.42
C GLU A 249 21.67 33.11 4.67
N LYS A 250 21.89 33.81 5.79
CA LYS A 250 22.21 33.18 7.08
C LYS A 250 21.08 32.27 7.58
N ILE A 251 19.82 32.72 7.46
CA ILE A 251 18.65 31.92 7.83
C ILE A 251 18.61 30.65 6.98
N ARG A 252 18.73 30.77 5.65
CA ARG A 252 18.77 29.62 4.74
C ARG A 252 19.87 28.62 5.08
N ILE A 253 21.08 29.09 5.39
CA ILE A 253 22.20 28.22 5.78
C ILE A 253 21.90 27.50 7.11
N ARG A 254 21.29 28.19 8.07
CA ARG A 254 20.91 27.60 9.36
C ARG A 254 19.84 26.53 9.19
N GLU A 255 18.80 26.79 8.40
CA GLU A 255 17.73 25.84 8.10
C GLU A 255 18.25 24.62 7.34
N ALA A 256 19.12 24.82 6.33
CA ALA A 256 19.75 23.72 5.61
C ALA A 256 20.56 22.80 6.54
N ARG A 257 21.30 23.38 7.50
CA ARG A 257 22.05 22.60 8.51
C ARG A 257 21.15 21.86 9.48
N GLU A 258 20.00 22.42 9.86
CA GLU A 258 19.03 21.72 10.71
C GLU A 258 18.34 20.57 9.95
N GLN A 259 17.97 20.79 8.69
CA GLN A 259 17.43 19.73 7.82
C GLN A 259 18.44 18.60 7.60
N GLU A 260 19.71 18.91 7.40
CA GLU A 260 20.76 17.90 7.26
C GLU A 260 20.92 17.07 8.55
N LYS A 261 20.90 17.72 9.72
CA LYS A 261 20.93 17.03 11.02
C LYS A 261 19.69 16.17 11.25
N ALA A 262 18.50 16.63 10.84
CA ALA A 262 17.27 15.85 10.92
C ALA A 262 17.36 14.59 10.04
N ARG A 263 17.77 14.74 8.77
CA ARG A 263 18.00 13.61 7.86
C ARG A 263 19.00 12.61 8.40
N ALA A 264 20.11 13.08 8.99
CA ALA A 264 21.12 12.22 9.60
C ALA A 264 20.57 11.46 10.84
N ARG A 265 19.69 12.09 11.62
CA ARG A 265 19.02 11.44 12.76
C ARG A 265 18.06 10.35 12.27
N ASP A 266 17.24 10.65 11.27
CA ASP A 266 16.28 9.70 10.69
C ASP A 266 17.01 8.51 10.06
N GLN A 267 18.12 8.74 9.36
CA GLN A 267 18.94 7.66 8.81
C GLN A 267 19.50 6.74 9.90
N ARG A 268 19.99 7.29 11.02
CA ARG A 268 20.48 6.49 12.16
C ARG A 268 19.36 5.68 12.81
N GLU A 269 18.17 6.24 12.90
CA GLU A 269 17.00 5.55 13.45
C GLU A 269 16.54 4.41 12.53
N GLN A 270 16.49 4.65 11.21
CA GLN A 270 16.22 3.61 10.23
C GLN A 270 17.27 2.49 10.25
N GLU A 271 18.56 2.82 10.36
CA GLU A 271 19.63 1.82 10.45
C GLU A 271 19.51 0.99 11.74
N LYS A 272 19.14 1.63 12.86
CA LYS A 272 18.89 0.93 14.12
C LYS A 272 17.71 -0.04 14.00
N LEU A 273 16.60 0.40 13.41
CA LEU A 273 15.42 -0.44 13.18
C LEU A 273 15.75 -1.63 12.26
N ARG A 274 16.50 -1.41 11.17
CA ARG A 274 16.96 -2.49 10.29
C ARG A 274 17.80 -3.52 11.03
N ARG A 275 18.73 -3.08 11.90
CA ARG A 275 19.54 -3.99 12.73
C ARG A 275 18.70 -4.77 13.76
N GLU A 276 17.66 -4.17 14.30
CA GLU A 276 16.73 -4.87 15.21
C GLU A 276 15.88 -5.90 14.47
N GLU A 277 15.39 -5.56 13.27
CA GLU A 277 14.63 -6.46 12.40
C GLU A 277 15.48 -7.67 11.96
N GLU A 278 16.73 -7.43 11.56
CA GLU A 278 17.67 -8.49 11.18
C GLU A 278 17.98 -9.43 12.36
N LYS A 279 18.12 -8.89 13.58
CA LYS A 279 18.28 -9.71 14.79
C LYS A 279 17.04 -10.54 15.11
N LEU A 280 15.85 -9.98 14.90
CA LEU A 280 14.59 -10.70 15.12
C LEU A 280 14.45 -11.85 14.12
N LEU A 281 14.72 -11.59 12.83
CA LEU A 281 14.72 -12.62 11.79
C LEU A 281 15.72 -13.74 12.08
N ALA A 282 16.93 -13.41 12.52
CA ALA A 282 17.94 -14.40 12.90
C ALA A 282 17.49 -15.23 14.12
N ARG A 283 16.78 -14.63 15.08
CA ARG A 283 16.22 -15.34 16.23
C ARG A 283 15.09 -16.29 15.81
N GLU A 284 14.18 -15.84 14.96
CA GLU A 284 13.09 -16.66 14.42
C GLU A 284 13.63 -17.84 13.60
N GLN A 285 14.67 -17.63 12.78
CA GLN A 285 15.31 -18.71 12.04
C GLN A 285 15.91 -19.77 12.97
N ARG A 286 16.62 -19.35 14.03
CA ARG A 286 17.17 -20.28 15.03
C ARG A 286 16.08 -21.06 15.78
N GLU A 287 14.96 -20.43 16.09
CA GLU A 287 13.82 -21.12 16.71
C GLU A 287 13.18 -22.13 15.75
N ARG A 288 13.00 -21.77 14.47
CA ARG A 288 12.51 -22.69 13.44
C ARG A 288 13.44 -23.89 13.22
N GLU A 289 14.75 -23.67 13.21
CA GLU A 289 15.73 -24.76 13.10
C GLU A 289 15.69 -25.70 14.31
N LYS A 290 15.57 -25.14 15.53
CA LYS A 290 15.39 -25.95 16.75
C LYS A 290 14.11 -26.78 16.68
N LEU A 291 13.01 -26.19 16.23
CA LEU A 291 11.73 -26.89 16.09
C LEU A 291 11.84 -28.04 15.09
N ARG A 292 12.43 -27.79 13.90
CA ARG A 292 12.69 -28.81 12.88
C ARG A 292 13.57 -29.95 13.41
N ALA A 293 14.61 -29.63 14.19
CA ALA A 293 15.46 -30.64 14.80
C ALA A 293 14.72 -31.48 15.87
N GLN A 294 13.82 -30.87 16.64
CA GLN A 294 12.96 -31.59 17.58
C GLN A 294 11.97 -32.50 16.86
N GLU A 295 11.32 -32.02 15.79
CA GLU A 295 10.40 -32.82 14.97
C GLU A 295 11.12 -34.01 14.32
N ALA A 296 12.33 -33.80 13.79
CA ALA A 296 13.13 -34.87 13.22
C ALA A 296 13.49 -35.96 14.26
N LYS A 297 13.88 -35.56 15.48
CA LYS A 297 14.15 -36.51 16.57
C LYS A 297 12.92 -37.31 16.96
N LEU A 298 11.76 -36.64 17.08
CA LEU A 298 10.49 -37.31 17.40
C LEU A 298 10.08 -38.29 16.29
N ALA A 299 10.30 -37.94 15.03
CA ALA A 299 10.04 -38.80 13.89
C ALA A 299 10.95 -40.05 13.89
N GLU A 300 12.24 -39.88 14.20
CA GLU A 300 13.20 -41.00 14.31
C GLU A 300 12.81 -41.95 15.46
N GLU A 301 12.40 -41.41 16.61
CA GLU A 301 11.97 -42.20 17.76
C GLU A 301 10.69 -42.99 17.45
N ARG A 302 9.71 -42.36 16.78
CA ARG A 302 8.50 -43.04 16.27
C ARG A 302 8.84 -44.15 15.29
N ALA A 303 9.78 -43.92 14.37
CA ALA A 303 10.21 -44.93 13.41
C ALA A 303 10.86 -46.14 14.11
N ARG A 304 11.73 -45.90 15.10
CA ARG A 304 12.34 -46.98 15.91
C ARG A 304 11.29 -47.76 16.70
N GLN A 305 10.29 -47.08 17.24
CA GLN A 305 9.20 -47.72 17.98
C GLN A 305 8.34 -48.60 17.05
N ALA A 306 8.00 -48.09 15.87
CA ALA A 306 7.27 -48.86 14.85
C ALA A 306 8.06 -50.10 14.39
N GLN A 307 9.38 -49.98 14.18
CA GLN A 307 10.24 -51.13 13.84
C GLN A 307 10.25 -52.20 14.96
N ARG A 308 10.35 -51.78 16.23
CA ARG A 308 10.30 -52.71 17.38
C ARG A 308 8.96 -53.44 17.46
N GLU A 309 7.85 -52.74 17.25
CA GLU A 309 6.52 -53.34 17.24
C GLU A 309 6.35 -54.32 16.06
N ALA A 310 6.81 -53.94 14.87
CA ALA A 310 6.79 -54.82 13.70
C ALA A 310 7.59 -56.11 13.94
N ALA A 311 8.81 -55.99 14.50
CA ALA A 311 9.64 -57.15 14.85
C ALA A 311 8.96 -58.05 15.89
N ARG A 312 8.30 -57.45 16.90
CA ARG A 312 7.58 -58.20 17.94
C ARG A 312 6.36 -58.94 17.36
N ARG A 313 5.63 -58.31 16.43
CA ARG A 313 4.53 -58.95 15.69
C ARG A 313 5.03 -60.11 14.82
N ALA A 314 6.13 -59.91 14.10
CA ALA A 314 6.74 -60.95 13.28
C ALA A 314 7.17 -62.16 14.12
N LYS A 315 7.79 -61.93 15.29
CA LYS A 315 8.16 -63.01 16.22
C LYS A 315 6.94 -63.80 16.72
N LEU A 316 5.88 -63.12 17.14
CA LEU A 316 4.63 -63.75 17.58
C LEU A 316 3.96 -64.56 16.45
N ALA A 317 4.02 -64.06 15.21
CA ALA A 317 3.50 -64.78 14.04
C ALA A 317 4.33 -66.05 13.76
N ALA A 318 5.66 -65.98 13.85
CA ALA A 318 6.54 -67.13 13.70
C ALA A 318 6.28 -68.21 14.77
N GLU A 319 6.16 -67.83 16.06
CA GLU A 319 5.84 -68.77 17.14
C GLU A 319 4.46 -69.43 16.95
N ARG A 320 3.47 -68.69 16.44
CA ARG A 320 2.15 -69.25 16.08
C ARG A 320 2.25 -70.25 14.93
N ALA A 321 3.00 -69.92 13.88
CA ALA A 321 3.21 -70.82 12.74
C ALA A 321 3.91 -72.11 13.17
N GLU A 322 4.93 -72.01 14.03
CA GLU A 322 5.65 -73.17 14.54
C GLU A 322 4.77 -74.05 15.45
N ARG A 323 3.94 -73.45 16.31
CA ARG A 323 2.93 -74.20 17.10
C ARG A 323 1.90 -74.90 16.21
N ALA A 324 1.44 -74.24 15.15
CA ALA A 324 0.50 -74.83 14.19
C ALA A 324 1.13 -76.03 13.46
N GLN A 325 2.38 -75.91 13.00
CA GLN A 325 3.12 -77.02 12.39
C GLN A 325 3.33 -78.20 13.35
N ARG A 326 3.71 -77.93 14.61
CA ARG A 326 3.84 -78.99 15.63
C ARG A 326 2.51 -79.67 15.95
N ALA A 327 1.40 -78.93 15.96
CA ALA A 327 0.07 -79.49 16.14
C ALA A 327 -0.32 -80.38 14.94
N ALA A 328 -0.11 -79.91 13.71
CA ALA A 328 -0.38 -80.67 12.49
C ALA A 328 0.43 -81.98 12.44
N GLY A 329 1.73 -81.94 12.74
CA GLY A 329 2.56 -83.15 12.79
C GLY A 329 2.18 -84.13 13.92
N ARG A 330 1.52 -83.66 14.98
CA ARG A 330 0.97 -84.52 16.04
C ARG A 330 -0.30 -85.22 15.59
N VAL A 331 -1.17 -84.50 14.86
CA VAL A 331 -2.39 -85.05 14.26
C VAL A 331 -2.04 -86.10 13.22
N GLU A 332 -1.12 -85.82 12.29
CA GLU A 332 -0.64 -86.83 11.31
C GLU A 332 -0.03 -88.07 11.98
N ARG A 333 0.67 -87.91 13.10
CA ARG A 333 1.24 -89.06 13.84
C ARG A 333 0.15 -89.89 14.54
N VAL A 334 -0.92 -89.26 15.01
CA VAL A 334 -2.09 -89.95 15.60
C VAL A 334 -2.88 -90.68 14.49
N GLU A 335 -3.13 -90.02 13.36
CA GLU A 335 -3.80 -90.64 12.20
C GLU A 335 -2.99 -91.80 11.62
N ARG A 336 -1.65 -91.72 11.60
CA ARG A 336 -0.78 -92.83 11.17
C ARG A 336 -0.79 -94.02 12.14
N ILE A 337 -1.06 -93.80 13.43
CA ILE A 337 -1.23 -94.89 14.41
C ILE A 337 -2.61 -95.53 14.24
N GLU A 338 -3.67 -94.75 14.00
CA GLU A 338 -5.02 -95.26 13.77
C GLU A 338 -5.19 -95.99 12.41
N SER A 339 -4.39 -95.64 11.39
CA SER A 339 -4.46 -96.28 10.07
C SER A 339 -3.72 -97.62 9.95
N VAL A 340 -2.91 -98.01 10.94
CA VAL A 340 -2.34 -99.38 11.02
C VAL A 340 -3.38 -100.42 11.47
N GLU A 341 -4.52 -99.99 12.02
CA GLU A 341 -5.53 -100.88 12.62
C GLU A 341 -6.74 -101.19 11.71
N ARG A 342 -6.77 -100.73 10.45
CA ARG A 342 -7.90 -101.01 9.53
C ARG A 342 -7.47 -101.72 8.25
N VAL A 343 -7.71 -103.03 8.22
CA VAL A 343 -7.73 -103.89 7.03
C VAL A 343 -9.06 -103.68 6.27
N PRO A 344 -9.08 -103.54 4.93
CA PRO A 344 -10.32 -103.67 4.16
C PRO A 344 -10.31 -104.89 3.21
N LEU A 345 -11.49 -105.51 3.09
CA LEU A 345 -11.83 -106.60 2.16
C LEU A 345 -12.41 -106.03 0.84
N SER A 346 -11.87 -106.53 -0.28
CA SER A 346 -12.44 -106.85 -1.61
C SER A 346 -13.51 -105.93 -2.28
N GLU A 347 -13.09 -105.29 -3.39
CA GLU A 347 -13.54 -105.46 -4.82
C GLU A 347 -15.04 -105.57 -5.23
N PRO A 348 -15.43 -105.38 -6.53
CA PRO A 348 -14.99 -104.39 -7.54
C PRO A 348 -16.10 -103.93 -8.56
N ALA A 349 -15.69 -103.05 -9.49
CA ALA A 349 -16.11 -102.87 -10.90
C ALA A 349 -17.46 -102.18 -11.25
N ALA A 350 -17.40 -101.10 -12.06
CA ALA A 350 -17.49 -101.18 -13.53
C ALA A 350 -17.59 -99.80 -14.23
N HIS A 351 -16.98 -99.75 -15.41
CA HIS A 351 -16.87 -98.71 -16.44
C HIS A 351 -18.19 -98.08 -16.94
N ILE A 352 -18.12 -96.86 -17.50
CA ILE A 352 -18.41 -96.55 -18.93
C ILE A 352 -17.91 -95.13 -19.28
N GLU A 353 -17.19 -95.03 -20.41
CA GLU A 353 -16.65 -93.84 -21.10
C GLU A 353 -17.73 -93.03 -21.83
N LEU A 354 -17.48 -91.73 -22.10
CA LEU A 354 -17.30 -91.21 -23.48
C LEU A 354 -16.86 -89.72 -23.50
N LEU A 355 -15.66 -89.48 -24.07
CA LEU A 355 -15.26 -88.54 -25.15
C LEU A 355 -15.97 -87.16 -25.27
N GLN A 356 -15.36 -86.03 -25.65
CA GLN A 356 -14.03 -85.60 -26.12
C GLN A 356 -14.13 -84.07 -26.33
N GLY A 357 -13.00 -83.34 -26.32
CA GLY A 357 -12.94 -81.96 -26.83
C GLY A 357 -11.74 -81.15 -26.33
N GLN A 358 -10.56 -81.38 -26.92
CA GLN A 358 -9.40 -80.47 -26.93
C GLN A 358 -9.75 -79.24 -27.83
N ASP A 359 -9.11 -78.07 -27.85
CA ASP A 359 -7.71 -77.66 -27.69
C ASP A 359 -7.64 -76.22 -27.11
N VAL A 360 -6.71 -75.84 -26.21
CA VAL A 360 -5.30 -75.37 -26.34
C VAL A 360 -5.08 -73.95 -26.90
N HIS A 361 -4.18 -73.22 -26.19
CA HIS A 361 -3.37 -72.02 -26.49
C HIS A 361 -3.94 -70.64 -26.11
N VAL A 362 -3.53 -70.00 -25.01
CA VAL A 362 -2.23 -69.33 -24.67
C VAL A 362 -1.98 -68.05 -25.48
N THR A 363 -1.98 -66.90 -24.78
CA THR A 363 -0.92 -65.87 -24.89
C THR A 363 -1.00 -64.87 -23.72
N GLU A 364 0.16 -64.59 -23.13
CA GLU A 364 0.44 -63.56 -22.13
C GLU A 364 0.33 -62.13 -22.69
N HIS A 365 -0.06 -61.17 -21.83
CA HIS A 365 0.54 -59.84 -21.87
C HIS A 365 0.50 -59.16 -20.48
N SER A 366 1.63 -58.53 -20.13
CA SER A 366 1.91 -57.81 -18.88
C SER A 366 1.78 -56.28 -19.12
N PRO A 367 2.18 -55.37 -18.19
CA PRO A 367 1.30 -54.36 -17.61
C PRO A 367 1.55 -52.93 -18.15
N GLY A 368 0.60 -52.02 -17.90
CA GLY A 368 0.72 -50.59 -18.25
C GLY A 368 0.80 -49.72 -17.00
N ASP A 369 1.88 -48.93 -16.93
CA ASP A 369 2.14 -47.83 -16.01
C ASP A 369 2.00 -46.48 -16.75
N ASP A 370 1.93 -45.41 -15.95
CA ASP A 370 1.94 -43.97 -16.24
C ASP A 370 0.70 -43.26 -16.79
N SER A 371 0.10 -42.43 -15.93
CA SER A 371 0.09 -40.96 -16.06
C SER A 371 -0.13 -40.26 -14.72
#